data_AF-A0A533S0C7-F1
#
_entry.id   AF-A0A533S0C7-F1
#
_cell.length_a   1.000
_cell.length_b   1.000
_cell.length_c   1.000
_cell.angle_alpha   90.00
_cell.angle_beta   90.00
_cell.angle_gamma   90.00
#
_symmetry.space_group_name_H-M   'P 1'
#
loop_
_entity.id
_entity.type
_entity.pdbx_description
1 polymer ?
#
loop_
_entity_poly.entity_id
_entity_poly.type
_entity_poly.pdbx_seq_one_letter_code
_entity_poly.pdbx_strand_id
1 'polypeptide(L)'
;MWARVDGNRTKLAVFVVLFVVGSAILLSSALVLVPGSLLGAVLASSPLWWERMWVIAGVSCLAVLVIGGIASAVQIANAEDWVRNRFAGRVLEAAEEPGLRSAVHDLSLAAGLPVEPSLVVLE
;
A
#
# COMPACT_ATOMS: atom_id res chain seq x y z
N MET A 1 10.54 -7.54 -21.24
CA MET A 1 10.70 -6.97 -19.88
C MET A 1 9.44 -6.26 -19.40
N TRP A 2 8.82 -5.39 -20.21
CA TRP A 2 7.59 -4.66 -19.89
C TRP A 2 6.43 -5.51 -19.34
N ALA A 3 6.09 -6.64 -19.98
CA ALA A 3 5.05 -7.55 -19.47
C ALA A 3 5.34 -8.12 -18.06
N ARG A 4 6.62 -8.26 -17.67
CA ARG A 4 6.99 -8.69 -16.32
C ARG A 4 6.87 -7.56 -15.30
N VAL A 5 7.24 -6.34 -15.70
CA VAL A 5 7.10 -5.13 -14.86
C VAL A 5 5.62 -4.84 -14.58
N ASP A 6 4.79 -4.87 -15.61
CA ASP A 6 3.35 -4.66 -15.45
C ASP A 6 2.69 -5.78 -14.67
N GLY A 7 3.08 -7.04 -14.92
CA GLY A 7 2.62 -8.17 -14.11
C GLY A 7 2.98 -8.05 -12.62
N ASN A 8 4.15 -7.52 -12.30
CA ASN A 8 4.56 -7.28 -10.91
C ASN A 8 3.77 -6.12 -10.28
N ARG A 9 3.48 -5.04 -11.03
CA ARG A 9 2.62 -3.94 -10.57
C ARG A 9 1.21 -4.43 -10.26
N THR A 10 0.62 -5.25 -11.13
CA THR A 10 -0.70 -5.83 -10.90
C THR A 10 -0.72 -6.73 -9.67
N LYS A 11 0.28 -7.60 -9.50
CA LYS A 11 0.38 -8.45 -8.30
C LYS A 11 0.47 -7.64 -7.01
N LEU A 12 1.27 -6.56 -7.01
CA LEU A 12 1.38 -5.66 -5.87
C LEU A 12 0.03 -4.98 -5.58
N ALA A 13 -0.63 -4.43 -6.61
CA ALA A 13 -1.93 -3.79 -6.45
C ALA A 13 -2.98 -4.75 -5.88
N VAL A 14 -3.05 -5.98 -6.42
CA VAL A 14 -3.95 -7.02 -5.92
C VAL A 14 -3.63 -7.37 -4.47
N PHE A 15 -2.36 -7.55 -4.12
CA PHE A 15 -1.94 -7.83 -2.75
C PHE A 15 -2.37 -6.72 -1.80
N VAL A 16 -2.12 -5.45 -2.15
CA VAL A 16 -2.48 -4.29 -1.33
C VAL A 16 -3.99 -4.20 -1.14
N VAL A 17 -4.77 -4.36 -2.21
CA VAL A 17 -6.24 -4.34 -2.13
C VAL A 17 -6.75 -5.46 -1.22
N LEU A 18 -6.29 -6.70 -1.42
CA LEU A 18 -6.69 -7.83 -0.59
C LEU A 18 -6.29 -7.62 0.88
N PHE A 19 -5.09 -7.10 1.13
CA PHE A 19 -4.60 -6.82 2.47
C PHE A 19 -5.43 -5.74 3.17
N VAL A 20 -5.71 -4.62 2.51
CA VAL A 20 -6.50 -3.51 3.07
C VAL A 20 -7.95 -3.96 3.32
N VAL A 21 -8.57 -4.65 2.36
CA VAL A 21 -9.94 -5.15 2.51
C VAL A 21 -10.02 -6.20 3.61
N GLY A 22 -9.11 -7.17 3.62
CA GLY A 22 -9.06 -8.20 4.66
C GLY A 22 -8.84 -7.60 6.05
N SER A 23 -7.93 -6.64 6.16
CA SER A 23 -7.68 -5.92 7.42
C SER A 23 -8.91 -5.14 7.88
N ALA A 24 -9.60 -4.43 6.97
CA ALA A 24 -10.81 -3.69 7.32
C ALA A 24 -11.92 -4.62 7.84
N ILE A 25 -12.16 -5.74 7.16
CA ILE A 25 -13.14 -6.73 7.60
C ILE A 25 -12.78 -7.28 8.98
N LEU A 26 -11.52 -7.69 9.19
CA LEU A 26 -11.06 -8.25 10.46
C LEU A 26 -11.16 -7.22 11.60
N LEU A 27 -10.70 -5.99 11.38
CA LEU A 27 -10.68 -4.94 12.40
C LEU A 27 -12.11 -4.51 12.77
N SER A 28 -12.98 -4.28 11.78
CA SER A 28 -14.38 -3.95 12.02
C SER A 28 -15.13 -5.11 12.68
N SER A 29 -14.78 -6.35 12.34
CA SER A 29 -15.37 -7.51 13.01
C SER A 29 -14.96 -7.57 14.48
N ALA A 30 -13.66 -7.44 14.76
CA ALA A 30 -13.11 -7.52 16.11
C ALA A 30 -13.57 -6.38 17.02
N LEU A 31 -13.66 -5.15 16.49
CA LEU A 31 -13.96 -3.96 17.29
C LEU A 31 -15.43 -3.59 17.33
N VAL A 32 -16.23 -3.98 16.32
CA VAL A 32 -17.63 -3.56 16.20
C VAL A 32 -18.58 -4.75 16.21
N LEU A 33 -18.43 -5.69 15.27
CA LEU A 33 -19.40 -6.80 15.16
C LEU A 33 -19.37 -7.71 16.38
N VAL A 34 -18.20 -8.17 16.83
CA VAL A 34 -18.10 -9.10 17.97
C VAL A 34 -18.59 -8.43 19.26
N PRO A 35 -18.10 -7.25 19.68
CA PRO A 35 -18.58 -6.61 20.90
C PRO A 35 -20.05 -6.17 20.78
N GLY A 36 -20.45 -5.63 19.64
CA GLY A 36 -21.83 -5.18 19.39
C GLY A 36 -22.85 -6.33 19.43
N SER A 37 -22.47 -7.51 18.92
CA SER A 37 -23.31 -8.71 18.99
C SER A 37 -23.44 -9.23 20.42
N LEU A 38 -22.35 -9.24 21.19
CA LEU A 38 -22.36 -9.65 22.60
C LEU A 38 -23.21 -8.70 23.44
N LEU A 39 -23.05 -7.39 23.26
CA LEU A 39 -23.86 -6.39 23.95
C LEU A 39 -25.34 -6.50 23.58
N GLY A 40 -25.65 -6.69 22.29
CA GLY A 40 -27.01 -6.89 21.81
C GLY A 40 -27.69 -8.12 22.40
N ALA A 41 -26.94 -9.20 22.59
CA ALA A 41 -27.44 -10.43 23.21
C ALA A 41 -27.75 -10.26 24.71
N VAL A 42 -26.98 -9.43 25.43
CA VAL A 42 -27.10 -9.26 26.89
C VAL A 42 -28.09 -8.14 27.28
N LEU A 43 -28.12 -7.02 26.56
CA LEU A 43 -28.77 -5.77 26.98
C LEU A 43 -30.19 -5.53 26.43
N ALA A 44 -30.85 -6.58 25.95
CA ALA A 44 -32.18 -6.58 25.31
C ALA A 44 -32.16 -6.20 23.81
N SER A 45 -32.20 -7.25 22.99
CA SER A 45 -32.18 -7.26 21.53
C SER A 45 -33.50 -6.76 20.91
N SER A 46 -33.72 -5.46 20.89
CA SER A 46 -34.76 -4.86 20.04
C SER A 46 -34.39 -4.98 18.56
N PRO A 47 -35.36 -5.05 17.62
CA PRO A 47 -35.07 -5.01 16.18
C PRO A 47 -34.25 -3.78 15.76
N LEU A 48 -34.51 -2.63 16.39
CA LEU A 48 -33.78 -1.37 16.20
C LEU A 48 -32.29 -1.48 16.54
N TRP A 49 -31.91 -2.32 17.51
CA TRP A 49 -30.51 -2.56 17.84
C TRP A 49 -29.77 -3.17 16.65
N TRP A 50 -30.33 -4.23 16.07
CA TRP A 50 -29.71 -4.95 14.96
C TRP A 50 -29.63 -4.11 13.69
N GLU A 51 -30.67 -3.32 13.39
CA GLU A 51 -30.65 -2.36 12.28
C GLU A 51 -29.50 -1.35 12.43
N ARG A 52 -29.38 -0.73 13.62
CA ARG A 52 -28.31 0.24 13.89
C ARG A 52 -26.94 -0.42 13.90
N MET A 53 -26.82 -1.64 14.40
CA MET A 53 -25.57 -2.38 14.45
C MET A 53 -25.01 -2.61 13.04
N TRP A 54 -25.85 -3.00 12.07
CA TRP A 54 -25.41 -3.18 10.69
C TRP A 54 -24.96 -1.87 10.04
N VAL A 55 -25.64 -0.76 10.32
CA VAL A 55 -25.22 0.57 9.85
C VAL A 55 -23.87 0.95 10.46
N ILE A 56 -23.69 0.80 11.77
CA ILE A 56 -22.43 1.12 12.45
C ILE A 56 -21.29 0.23 11.95
N ALA A 57 -21.54 -1.07 11.77
CA ALA A 57 -20.57 -2.00 11.21
C ALA A 57 -20.16 -1.59 9.80
N GLY A 58 -21.12 -1.26 8.93
CA GLY A 58 -20.86 -0.78 7.57
C GLY A 58 -20.05 0.52 7.53
N VAL A 59 -20.43 1.51 8.34
CA VAL A 59 -19.71 2.80 8.43
C VAL A 59 -18.30 2.59 8.99
N SER A 60 -18.13 1.76 10.01
CA SER A 60 -16.81 1.46 10.58
C SER A 60 -15.90 0.77 9.56
N CYS A 61 -16.43 -0.19 8.80
CA CYS A 61 -15.68 -0.89 7.75
C CYS A 61 -15.26 0.06 6.65
N LEU A 62 -16.17 0.93 6.20
CA LEU A 62 -15.86 1.97 5.22
C LEU A 62 -14.78 2.92 5.73
N ALA A 63 -14.85 3.35 6.99
CA ALA A 63 -13.85 4.24 7.59
C ALA A 63 -12.47 3.57 7.61
N VAL A 64 -12.38 2.30 8.03
CA VAL A 64 -11.11 1.56 8.05
C VAL A 64 -10.59 1.31 6.63
N LEU A 65 -11.46 1.04 5.65
CA LEU A 65 -11.06 0.92 4.24
C LEU A 65 -10.43 2.22 3.72
N VAL A 66 -11.05 3.37 4.00
CA VAL A 66 -10.54 4.68 3.57
C VAL A 66 -9.19 4.96 4.23
N ILE A 67 -9.10 4.79 5.55
CA ILE A 67 -7.86 5.05 6.30
C ILE A 67 -6.75 4.09 5.86
N GLY A 68 -7.04 2.80 5.78
CA GLY A 68 -6.10 1.77 5.34
C GLY A 68 -5.63 1.98 3.89
N GLY A 69 -6.54 2.40 3.01
CA GLY A 69 -6.22 2.78 1.63
C GLY A 69 -5.24 3.94 1.59
N ILE A 70 -5.52 5.04 2.30
CA ILE A 70 -4.62 6.20 2.37
C ILE A 70 -3.27 5.80 2.96
N ALA A 71 -3.26 5.08 4.09
CA ALA A 71 -2.03 4.64 4.74
C ALA A 71 -1.17 3.76 3.82
N SER A 72 -1.80 2.84 3.09
CA SER A 72 -1.08 1.99 2.12
C SER A 72 -0.51 2.81 0.96
N ALA A 73 -1.25 3.78 0.43
CA ALA A 73 -0.77 4.65 -0.63
C ALA A 73 0.43 5.49 -0.18
N VAL A 74 0.37 6.06 1.03
CA VAL A 74 1.50 6.81 1.61
C VAL A 74 2.72 5.91 1.80
N GLN A 75 2.54 4.68 2.28
CA GLN A 75 3.64 3.74 2.44
C GLN A 75 4.26 3.34 1.10
N ILE A 76 3.47 3.15 0.04
CA ILE A 76 3.97 2.85 -1.30
C ILE A 76 4.73 4.04 -1.87
N ALA A 77 4.20 5.26 -1.73
CA ALA A 77 4.86 6.48 -2.20
C ALA A 77 6.20 6.71 -1.50
N ASN A 78 6.27 6.42 -0.21
CA ASN A 78 7.48 6.60 0.60
C ASN A 78 8.38 5.35 0.62
N ALA A 79 8.01 4.26 -0.06
CA ALA A 79 8.76 3.01 0.00
C ALA A 79 10.18 3.18 -0.54
N GLU A 80 10.35 3.98 -1.59
CA GLU A 80 11.66 4.27 -2.17
C GLU A 80 12.54 5.04 -1.19
N ASP A 81 12.00 6.10 -0.57
CA ASP A 81 12.72 6.90 0.43
C ASP A 81 13.08 6.07 1.66
N TRP A 82 12.19 5.16 2.08
CA TRP A 82 12.47 4.24 3.18
C TRP A 82 13.63 3.29 2.84
N VAL A 83 13.61 2.66 1.66
CA VAL A 83 14.71 1.77 1.22
C VAL A 83 16.01 2.56 1.14
N ARG A 84 15.97 3.76 0.55
CA ARG A 84 17.12 4.65 0.45
C ARG A 84 17.70 4.98 1.82
N ASN A 85 16.88 5.44 2.77
CA ASN A 85 17.34 5.74 4.12
C ASN A 85 17.84 4.51 4.88
N ARG A 86 17.20 3.34 4.68
CA ARG A 86 17.54 2.10 5.41
C ARG A 86 18.90 1.52 5.02
N PHE A 87 19.33 1.74 3.79
CA PHE A 87 20.58 1.22 3.22
C PHE A 87 21.60 2.33 2.95
N ALA A 88 21.48 3.48 3.63
CA ALA A 88 22.35 4.65 3.42
C ALA A 88 22.51 5.04 1.94
N GLY A 89 21.45 4.83 1.16
CA GLY A 89 21.45 4.99 -0.28
C GLY A 89 21.68 6.44 -0.66
N ARG A 90 22.77 6.71 -1.39
CA ARG A 90 23.07 8.04 -1.91
C ARG A 90 22.84 8.09 -3.40
N VAL A 91 22.28 9.20 -3.88
CA VAL A 91 22.16 9.45 -5.32
C VAL A 91 23.57 9.64 -5.86
N LEU A 92 23.90 8.90 -6.90
CA LEU A 92 25.19 9.00 -7.55
C LEU A 92 25.27 10.31 -8.34
N GLU A 93 26.18 11.20 -7.96
CA GLU A 93 26.40 12.44 -8.69
C GLU A 93 26.94 12.15 -10.09
N ALA A 94 26.64 13.03 -11.04
CA ALA A 94 27.02 12.83 -12.44
C ALA A 94 28.53 12.75 -12.68
N ALA A 95 29.32 13.33 -11.78
CA ALA A 95 30.77 13.39 -11.87
C ALA A 95 31.48 12.17 -11.27
N GLU A 96 30.83 11.37 -10.44
CA GLU A 96 31.52 10.29 -9.71
C GLU A 96 31.81 9.07 -10.59
N GLU A 97 30.84 8.63 -11.40
CA GLU A 97 30.96 7.42 -12.23
C GLU A 97 30.38 7.66 -13.64
N PRO A 98 31.11 8.40 -14.50
CA PRO A 98 30.61 8.78 -15.82
C PRO A 98 30.41 7.59 -16.76
N GLY A 99 31.23 6.53 -16.61
CA GLY A 99 31.12 5.31 -17.42
C GLY A 99 29.83 4.54 -17.14
N LEU A 100 29.47 4.39 -15.87
CA LEU A 100 28.22 3.73 -15.48
C LEU A 100 26.99 4.52 -15.95
N ARG A 101 27.04 5.85 -15.83
CA ARG A 101 25.97 6.73 -16.32
C ARG A 101 25.79 6.62 -17.83
N SER A 102 26.88 6.66 -18.61
CA SER A 102 26.80 6.46 -20.06
C SER A 102 26.18 5.11 -20.42
N ALA A 103 26.58 4.04 -19.73
CA ALA A 103 26.01 2.72 -19.96
C ALA A 103 24.50 2.66 -19.63
N VAL A 104 24.06 3.31 -18.55
CA VAL A 104 22.64 3.39 -18.18
C VAL A 104 21.85 4.28 -19.14
N HIS A 105 22.44 5.36 -19.62
CA HIS A 105 21.86 6.20 -20.66
C HIS A 105 21.61 5.41 -21.94
N ASP A 106 22.62 4.71 -22.45
CA ASP A 106 22.51 3.87 -23.65
C ASP A 106 21.49 2.75 -23.48
N LEU A 107 21.47 2.11 -22.30
CA LEU A 107 20.47 1.11 -21.94
C LEU A 107 19.06 1.72 -21.89
N SER A 108 18.91 2.94 -21.38
CA SER A 108 17.61 3.62 -21.30
C SER A 108 17.05 3.96 -22.69
N LEU A 109 17.91 4.42 -23.60
CA LEU A 109 17.57 4.66 -25.00
C LEU A 109 17.20 3.35 -25.71
N ALA A 110 18.02 2.30 -25.56
CA ALA A 110 17.77 1.00 -26.15
C ALA A 110 16.48 0.34 -25.60
N ALA A 111 16.15 0.60 -24.33
CA ALA A 111 14.92 0.14 -23.69
C ALA A 111 13.69 1.00 -24.02
N GLY A 112 13.87 2.15 -24.69
CA GLY A 112 12.79 3.08 -25.02
C GLY A 112 12.19 3.78 -23.79
N LEU A 113 12.98 3.98 -22.74
CA LEU A 113 12.51 4.67 -21.54
C LEU A 113 12.36 6.18 -21.83
N PRO A 114 11.25 6.81 -21.40
CA PRO A 114 11.04 8.24 -21.63
C PRO A 114 11.92 9.13 -20.75
N VAL A 115 12.45 8.59 -19.65
CA VAL A 115 13.32 9.27 -18.69
C VAL A 115 14.39 8.30 -18.25
N GLU A 116 15.62 8.78 -18.14
CA GLU A 116 16.76 8.01 -17.65
C GLU A 116 16.59 7.71 -16.14
N PRO A 117 16.73 6.45 -15.70
CA PRO A 117 16.55 6.08 -14.30
C PRO A 117 17.67 6.67 -13.43
N SER A 118 17.32 7.14 -12.23
CA SER A 118 18.30 7.64 -11.27
C SER A 118 19.17 6.51 -10.72
N LEU A 119 20.48 6.73 -10.68
CA LEU A 119 21.43 5.80 -10.07
C LEU A 119 21.53 6.07 -8.56
N VAL A 120 21.28 5.03 -7.75
CA VAL A 120 21.41 5.06 -6.29
C VAL A 120 22.43 3.99 -5.90
N VAL A 121 23.45 4.39 -5.16
CA VAL A 121 24.44 3.48 -4.57
C VAL A 121 23.99 3.16 -3.15
N LEU A 122 23.94 1.87 -2.82
CA LEU A 122 23.64 1.36 -1.48
C LEU A 122 24.97 0.94 -0.83
N GLU A 123 25.16 1.25 0.46
CA GLU A 123 26.31 0.83 1.25
C GLU A 123 25.99 -0.35 2.18
#